data_AF-A0A368MYT1-F1
#
_entry.id   AF-A0A368MYT1-F1
#
_cell.length_a   1.000
_cell.length_b   1.000
_cell.length_c   1.000
_cell.angle_alpha   90.00
_cell.angle_beta   90.00
_cell.angle_gamma   90.00
#
_symmetry.space_group_name_H-M   'P 1'
#
loop_
_entity.id
_entity.type
_entity.pdbx_description
1 polymer ?
#
loop_
_entity_poly.entity_id
_entity_poly.type
_entity_poly.pdbx_seq_one_letter_code
_entity_poly.pdbx_strand_id
1 'polypeptide(L)'
;MTTTSFWSADGTPITASEFLKQLYGELPSFFTSEADLKEQWSVPATRKKLLEKLSEKGFTKDQLIEFQKILNAENSDIFDVLSYVAYGSKILERVERAEKARLQFDSMDANYREFLEFVLSQYIRNGVEELDDEKISAFIQLKYNSIPDAKYKLGDVKTIRNTFIDYQKYLYV
;
A
#
# COMPACT_ATOMS: atom_id res chain seq x y z
N MET A 1 24.77 -7.41 -1.10
CA MET A 1 23.49 -7.37 -1.82
C MET A 1 23.50 -8.49 -2.84
N THR A 2 22.50 -9.35 -2.84
CA THR A 2 22.32 -10.40 -3.83
C THR A 2 21.56 -9.79 -5.01
N THR A 3 22.16 -9.75 -6.19
CA THR A 3 21.49 -9.26 -7.41
C THR A 3 20.82 -10.44 -8.09
N THR A 4 19.49 -10.45 -8.14
CA THR A 4 18.74 -11.45 -8.90
C THR A 4 18.85 -11.14 -10.39
N SER A 5 19.33 -12.09 -11.18
CA SER A 5 19.36 -11.99 -12.64
C SER A 5 18.23 -12.82 -13.24
N PHE A 6 17.49 -12.24 -14.18
CA PHE A 6 16.39 -12.91 -14.88
C PHE A 6 16.83 -13.26 -16.29
N TRP A 7 16.35 -14.41 -16.77
CA TRP A 7 16.67 -14.95 -18.08
C TRP A 7 15.37 -15.44 -18.73
N SER A 8 15.23 -15.20 -20.02
CA SER A 8 14.15 -15.76 -20.85
C SER A 8 14.38 -17.24 -21.14
N ALA A 9 13.37 -17.89 -21.73
CA ALA A 9 13.43 -19.30 -22.12
C ALA A 9 14.55 -19.63 -23.14
N ASP A 10 15.00 -18.65 -23.94
CA ASP A 10 16.10 -18.79 -24.89
C ASP A 10 17.47 -18.43 -24.31
N GLY A 11 17.55 -18.10 -23.03
CA GLY A 11 18.81 -17.81 -22.33
C GLY A 11 19.33 -16.38 -22.57
N THR A 12 18.47 -15.44 -22.94
CA THR A 12 18.83 -14.02 -22.99
C THR A 12 18.53 -13.33 -21.65
N PRO A 13 19.42 -12.43 -21.15
CA PRO A 13 19.12 -11.66 -19.95
C PRO A 13 17.92 -10.75 -20.18
N ILE A 14 16.97 -10.76 -19.24
CA ILE A 14 15.77 -9.91 -19.27
C ILE A 14 15.61 -9.16 -17.94
N THR A 15 14.77 -8.14 -17.95
CA THR A 15 14.39 -7.41 -16.74
C THR A 15 13.41 -8.23 -15.90
N ALA A 16 13.29 -7.87 -14.62
CA ALA A 16 12.30 -8.49 -13.74
C ALA A 16 10.86 -8.22 -14.21
N SER A 17 10.59 -7.03 -14.78
CA SER A 17 9.28 -6.71 -15.36
C SER A 17 8.96 -7.59 -16.57
N GLU A 18 9.92 -7.79 -17.48
CA GLU A 18 9.74 -8.71 -18.62
C GLU A 18 9.54 -10.16 -18.17
N PHE A 19 10.27 -10.60 -17.15
CA PHE A 19 10.11 -11.94 -16.59
C PHE A 19 8.70 -12.14 -16.00
N LEU A 20 8.23 -11.19 -15.18
CA LEU A 20 6.87 -11.23 -14.63
C LEU A 20 5.81 -11.20 -15.73
N LYS A 21 6.04 -10.41 -16.77
CA LYS A 21 5.17 -10.35 -17.95
C LYS A 21 5.09 -11.68 -18.70
N GLN A 22 6.22 -12.41 -18.82
CA GLN A 22 6.24 -13.75 -19.42
C GLN A 22 5.50 -14.79 -18.56
N LEU A 23 5.58 -14.69 -17.23
CA LEU A 23 4.95 -15.63 -16.31
C LEU A 23 3.43 -15.42 -16.15
N TYR A 24 3.01 -14.16 -16.06
CA TYR A 24 1.66 -13.79 -15.64
C TYR A 24 0.88 -12.97 -16.68
N GLY A 25 1.50 -12.64 -17.80
CA GLY A 25 0.93 -11.78 -18.83
C GLY A 25 1.10 -10.29 -18.54
N GLU A 26 0.49 -9.45 -19.37
CA GLU A 26 0.58 -8.00 -19.22
C GLU A 26 -0.35 -7.50 -18.11
N LEU A 27 0.13 -6.57 -17.27
CA LEU A 27 -0.73 -5.86 -16.34
C LEU A 27 -1.88 -5.17 -17.13
N PRO A 28 -3.15 -5.35 -16.72
CA PRO A 28 -4.26 -4.72 -17.39
C PRO A 28 -4.17 -3.18 -17.31
N SER A 29 -4.63 -2.49 -18.35
CA SER A 29 -4.64 -1.02 -18.43
C SER A 29 -5.73 -0.37 -17.55
N PHE A 30 -5.78 -0.68 -16.26
CA PHE A 30 -6.72 -0.07 -15.29
C PHE A 30 -6.26 1.28 -14.77
N PHE A 31 -5.01 1.64 -15.05
CA PHE A 31 -4.41 2.94 -14.78
C PHE A 31 -3.54 3.32 -15.99
N THR A 32 -3.48 4.61 -16.29
CA THR A 32 -2.90 5.17 -17.52
C THR A 32 -1.51 5.78 -17.31
N SER A 33 -1.17 6.07 -16.05
CA SER A 33 0.12 6.61 -15.64
C SER A 33 0.40 6.25 -14.18
N GLU A 34 1.64 6.46 -13.72
CA GLU A 34 1.97 6.33 -12.29
C GLU A 34 1.17 7.32 -11.43
N ALA A 35 0.87 8.51 -11.95
CA ALA A 35 0.05 9.49 -11.26
C ALA A 35 -1.40 9.00 -11.07
N ASP A 36 -1.98 8.39 -12.10
CA ASP A 36 -3.31 7.76 -12.05
C ASP A 36 -3.33 6.57 -11.08
N LEU A 37 -2.30 5.70 -11.13
CA LEU A 37 -2.12 4.62 -10.15
C LEU A 37 -2.08 5.18 -8.73
N LYS A 38 -1.30 6.24 -8.48
CA LYS A 38 -1.19 6.90 -7.17
C LYS A 38 -2.53 7.48 -6.70
N GLU A 39 -3.28 8.13 -7.57
CA GLU A 39 -4.60 8.68 -7.26
C GLU A 39 -5.57 7.56 -6.85
N GLN A 40 -5.68 6.51 -7.66
CA GLN A 40 -6.54 5.36 -7.37
C GLN A 40 -6.08 4.60 -6.12
N TRP A 41 -4.78 4.48 -5.89
CA TRP A 41 -4.25 3.70 -4.77
C TRP A 41 -4.29 4.46 -3.44
N SER A 42 -4.23 5.79 -3.45
CA SER A 42 -4.18 6.59 -2.22
C SER A 42 -5.46 6.54 -1.40
N VAL A 43 -6.61 6.23 -2.01
CA VAL A 43 -7.91 6.15 -1.33
C VAL A 43 -8.32 4.68 -1.16
N PRO A 44 -8.70 4.21 0.05
CA PRO A 44 -9.01 2.80 0.30
C PRO A 44 -10.07 2.22 -0.63
N ALA A 45 -11.15 2.97 -0.88
CA ALA A 45 -12.26 2.49 -1.69
C ALA A 45 -11.88 2.28 -3.16
N THR A 46 -11.04 3.15 -3.74
CA THR A 46 -10.56 3.00 -5.12
C THR A 46 -9.43 1.97 -5.21
N ARG A 47 -8.57 1.86 -4.18
CA ARG A 47 -7.58 0.80 -4.07
C ARG A 47 -8.21 -0.58 -4.07
N LYS A 48 -9.25 -0.77 -3.24
CA LYS A 48 -10.01 -2.03 -3.17
C LYS A 48 -10.60 -2.40 -4.52
N LYS A 49 -11.27 -1.45 -5.19
CA LYS A 49 -11.80 -1.65 -6.55
C LYS A 49 -10.73 -1.99 -7.58
N LEU A 50 -9.55 -1.36 -7.50
CA LEU A 50 -8.44 -1.66 -8.39
C LEU A 50 -7.92 -3.09 -8.17
N LEU A 51 -7.74 -3.50 -6.91
CA LEU A 51 -7.35 -4.86 -6.55
C LEU A 51 -8.38 -5.91 -7.00
N GLU A 52 -9.67 -5.62 -6.85
CA GLU A 52 -10.75 -6.49 -7.34
C GLU A 52 -10.67 -6.67 -8.87
N LYS A 53 -10.54 -5.57 -9.63
CA LYS A 53 -10.39 -5.62 -11.09
C LYS A 53 -9.13 -6.37 -11.52
N LEU A 54 -8.01 -6.18 -10.83
CA LEU A 54 -6.77 -6.92 -11.07
C LEU A 54 -6.98 -8.42 -10.83
N SER A 55 -7.65 -8.78 -9.74
CA SER A 55 -7.97 -10.16 -9.41
C SER A 55 -8.85 -10.82 -10.48
N GLU A 56 -9.84 -10.11 -11.03
CA GLU A 56 -10.69 -10.60 -12.14
C GLU A 56 -9.90 -10.89 -13.42
N LYS A 57 -8.71 -10.29 -13.58
CA LYS A 57 -7.80 -10.52 -14.71
C LYS A 57 -6.68 -11.52 -14.41
N GLY A 58 -6.74 -12.20 -13.27
CA GLY A 58 -5.72 -13.18 -12.88
C GLY A 58 -4.47 -12.54 -12.31
N PHE A 59 -4.60 -11.38 -11.66
CA PHE A 59 -3.60 -10.76 -10.77
C PHE A 59 -4.17 -10.65 -9.36
N THR A 60 -4.38 -11.81 -8.73
CA THR A 60 -4.88 -11.94 -7.36
C THR A 60 -3.85 -11.39 -6.36
N LYS A 61 -4.29 -11.18 -5.12
CA LYS A 61 -3.40 -10.80 -4.02
C LYS A 61 -2.21 -11.74 -3.87
N ASP A 62 -2.44 -13.05 -3.94
CA ASP A 62 -1.37 -14.04 -3.79
C ASP A 62 -0.33 -13.95 -4.92
N GLN A 63 -0.78 -13.66 -6.15
CA GLN A 63 0.13 -13.42 -7.26
C GLN A 63 0.93 -12.13 -7.07
N LEU A 64 0.29 -11.05 -6.60
CA LEU A 64 0.99 -9.79 -6.31
C LEU A 64 2.02 -9.95 -5.18
N ILE A 65 1.73 -10.78 -4.17
CA ILE A 65 2.70 -11.17 -3.14
C ILE A 65 3.86 -11.98 -3.74
N GLU A 66 3.58 -12.86 -4.71
CA GLU A 66 4.65 -13.60 -5.40
C GLU A 66 5.56 -12.65 -6.20
N PHE A 67 5.00 -11.58 -6.79
CA PHE A 67 5.79 -10.56 -7.46
C PHE A 67 6.71 -9.85 -6.46
N GLN A 68 6.23 -9.55 -5.25
CA GLN A 68 7.08 -8.99 -4.19
C GLN A 68 8.28 -9.90 -3.92
N LYS A 69 8.08 -11.22 -3.77
CA LYS A 69 9.20 -12.15 -3.52
C LYS A 69 10.18 -12.21 -4.67
N ILE A 70 9.69 -12.29 -5.91
CA ILE A 70 10.51 -12.31 -7.12
C ILE A 70 11.38 -11.05 -7.20
N LEU A 71 10.82 -9.90 -6.81
CA LEU A 71 11.50 -8.61 -6.80
C LEU A 71 12.32 -8.34 -5.52
N ASN A 72 12.32 -9.28 -4.56
CA ASN A 72 12.91 -9.08 -3.23
C ASN A 72 12.39 -7.80 -2.53
N ALA A 73 11.08 -7.61 -2.60
CA ALA A 73 10.29 -6.45 -2.21
C ALA A 73 9.16 -6.80 -1.21
N GLU A 74 9.33 -7.83 -0.39
CA GLU A 74 8.35 -8.30 0.61
C GLU A 74 8.05 -7.25 1.70
N ASN A 75 8.99 -6.34 1.93
CA ASN A 75 8.82 -5.22 2.85
C ASN A 75 8.16 -4.00 2.19
N SER A 76 7.91 -4.03 0.88
CA SER A 76 7.34 -2.92 0.11
C SER A 76 5.82 -2.99 0.02
N ASP A 77 5.20 -1.91 -0.47
CA ASP A 77 3.77 -1.92 -0.76
C ASP A 77 3.50 -2.62 -2.11
N ILE A 78 2.30 -3.18 -2.29
CA ILE A 78 1.88 -3.69 -3.61
C ILE A 78 1.86 -2.55 -4.64
N PHE A 79 1.59 -1.31 -4.22
CA PHE A 79 1.76 -0.13 -5.06
C PHE A 79 3.16 -0.06 -5.68
N ASP A 80 4.23 -0.29 -4.91
CA ASP A 80 5.60 -0.21 -5.39
C ASP A 80 5.87 -1.27 -6.47
N VAL A 81 5.33 -2.47 -6.27
CA VAL A 81 5.41 -3.56 -7.25
C VAL A 81 4.68 -3.19 -8.53
N LEU A 82 3.43 -2.71 -8.42
CA LEU A 82 2.65 -2.31 -9.59
C LEU A 82 3.33 -1.16 -10.36
N SER A 83 3.83 -0.15 -9.64
CA SER A 83 4.50 0.99 -10.25
C SER A 83 5.83 0.58 -10.90
N TYR A 84 6.62 -0.28 -10.25
CA TYR A 84 7.84 -0.82 -10.84
C TYR A 84 7.57 -1.63 -12.11
N VAL A 85 6.59 -2.55 -12.07
CA VAL A 85 6.30 -3.40 -13.24
C VAL A 85 5.77 -2.57 -14.41
N ALA A 86 4.90 -1.60 -14.15
CA ALA A 86 4.28 -0.78 -15.21
C ALA A 86 5.18 0.36 -15.72
N TYR A 87 6.00 0.97 -14.85
CA TYR A 87 6.68 2.23 -15.13
C TYR A 87 8.19 2.24 -14.79
N GLY A 88 8.74 1.16 -14.22
CA GLY A 88 10.15 1.09 -13.83
C GLY A 88 10.50 1.95 -12.60
N SER A 89 9.50 2.36 -11.82
CA SER A 89 9.68 3.20 -10.64
C SER A 89 10.49 2.54 -9.53
N LYS A 90 11.16 3.34 -8.70
CA LYS A 90 11.89 2.81 -7.53
C LYS A 90 10.91 2.13 -6.56
N ILE A 91 11.24 0.90 -6.17
CA ILE A 91 10.56 0.19 -5.08
C ILE A 91 10.99 0.79 -3.74
N LEU A 92 10.01 1.23 -2.94
CA LEU A 92 10.22 1.72 -1.58
C LEU A 92 9.74 0.70 -0.55
N GLU A 93 10.40 0.61 0.60
CA GLU A 93 9.86 -0.15 1.73
C GLU A 93 8.70 0.58 2.40
N ARG A 94 7.81 -0.16 3.06
CA ARG A 94 6.69 0.41 3.84
C ARG A 94 7.17 1.35 4.93
N VAL A 95 8.35 1.11 5.50
CA VAL A 95 8.99 2.03 6.46
C VAL A 95 9.30 3.37 5.81
N GLU A 96 9.91 3.39 4.61
CA GLU A 96 10.20 4.63 3.88
C GLU A 96 8.91 5.40 3.56
N ARG A 97 7.83 4.70 3.18
CA ARG A 97 6.51 5.32 2.95
C ARG A 97 5.92 5.93 4.21
N ALA A 98 6.01 5.22 5.34
CA ALA A 98 5.56 5.72 6.62
C ALA A 98 6.34 6.97 7.05
N GLU A 99 7.67 6.99 6.87
CA GLU A 99 8.49 8.18 7.15
C GLU A 99 8.06 9.38 6.29
N LYS A 100 7.82 9.18 4.99
CA LYS A 100 7.29 10.23 4.12
C LYS A 100 5.94 10.77 4.60
N ALA A 101 5.06 9.88 5.04
CA ALA A 101 3.77 10.29 5.60
C ALA A 101 3.97 11.13 6.86
N ARG A 102 4.81 10.69 7.81
CA ARG A 102 5.10 11.39 9.08
C ARG A 102 5.53 12.85 8.93
N LEU A 103 6.14 13.24 7.81
CA LEU A 103 6.47 14.64 7.52
C LEU A 103 5.24 15.57 7.53
N GLN A 104 4.04 15.00 7.45
CA GLN A 104 2.78 15.74 7.47
C GLN A 104 2.14 15.77 8.88
N PHE A 105 2.82 15.27 9.92
CA PHE A 105 2.34 15.29 11.31
C PHE A 105 2.64 16.60 12.06
N ASP A 106 3.48 17.49 11.53
CA ASP A 106 4.01 18.63 12.30
C ASP A 106 2.93 19.59 12.85
N SER A 107 1.78 19.72 12.16
CA SER A 107 0.65 20.55 12.58
C SER A 107 -0.52 19.76 13.16
N MET A 108 -0.34 18.47 13.41
CA MET A 108 -1.42 17.58 13.85
C MET A 108 -1.61 17.57 15.36
N ASP A 109 -2.87 17.44 15.79
CA ASP A 109 -3.20 17.17 17.19
C ASP A 109 -2.49 15.91 17.71
N ALA A 110 -2.03 15.96 18.96
CA ALA A 110 -1.22 14.92 19.55
C ALA A 110 -1.94 13.56 19.64
N ASN A 111 -3.25 13.55 19.93
CA ASN A 111 -4.02 12.30 20.01
C ASN A 111 -4.18 11.68 18.62
N TYR A 112 -4.44 12.51 17.61
CA TYR A 112 -4.52 12.04 16.22
C TYR A 112 -3.18 11.53 15.70
N ARG A 113 -2.08 12.22 16.02
CA ARG A 113 -0.74 11.74 15.70
C ARG A 113 -0.46 10.38 16.34
N GLU A 114 -0.78 10.21 17.63
CA GLU A 114 -0.61 8.92 18.31
C GLU A 114 -1.43 7.80 17.65
N PHE A 115 -2.67 8.11 17.24
CA PHE A 115 -3.51 7.16 16.51
C PHE A 115 -2.92 6.78 15.15
N LEU A 116 -2.48 7.76 14.36
CA LEU A 116 -1.91 7.49 13.04
C LEU A 116 -0.54 6.81 13.12
N GLU A 117 0.29 7.10 14.12
CA GLU A 117 1.52 6.34 14.37
C GLU A 117 1.21 4.87 14.67
N PHE A 118 0.16 4.59 15.44
CA PHE A 118 -0.31 3.23 15.66
C PHE A 118 -0.73 2.57 14.34
N VAL A 119 -1.52 3.25 13.51
CA VAL A 119 -1.92 2.74 12.16
C VAL A 119 -0.69 2.47 11.28
N LEU A 120 0.26 3.41 11.20
CA LEU A 120 1.48 3.25 10.42
C LEU A 120 2.31 2.05 10.90
N SER A 121 2.35 1.79 12.21
CA SER A 121 3.02 0.61 12.75
C SER A 121 2.38 -0.71 12.30
N GLN A 122 1.05 -0.76 12.19
CA GLN A 122 0.34 -1.93 11.67
C GLN A 122 0.58 -2.09 10.17
N TYR A 123 0.53 -0.99 9.41
CA TYR A 123 0.85 -0.98 7.97
C TYR A 123 2.27 -1.50 7.69
N ILE A 124 3.28 -0.98 8.39
CA ILE A 124 4.68 -1.42 8.26
C ILE A 124 4.82 -2.92 8.51
N ARG A 125 4.10 -3.47 9.49
CA ARG A 125 4.20 -4.88 9.85
C ARG A 125 3.39 -5.79 8.92
N ASN A 126 2.12 -5.48 8.71
CA ASN A 126 1.15 -6.42 8.12
C ASN A 126 0.75 -6.07 6.68
N GLY A 127 0.99 -4.83 6.24
CA GLY A 127 0.86 -4.44 4.83
C GLY A 127 -0.33 -3.53 4.55
N VAL A 128 -0.56 -3.29 3.26
CA VAL A 128 -1.53 -2.30 2.76
C VAL A 128 -2.98 -2.59 3.17
N GLU A 129 -3.32 -3.83 3.51
CA GLU A 129 -4.66 -4.20 3.97
C GLU A 129 -5.04 -3.58 5.32
N GLU A 130 -4.05 -3.23 6.14
CA GLU A 130 -4.30 -2.49 7.38
C GLU A 130 -4.85 -1.08 7.12
N LEU A 131 -4.69 -0.59 5.90
CA LEU A 131 -5.18 0.73 5.50
C LEU A 131 -6.60 0.66 4.90
N ASP A 132 -7.28 -0.49 4.94
CA ASP A 132 -8.69 -0.56 4.56
C ASP A 132 -9.56 0.22 5.55
N ASP A 133 -10.58 0.90 5.05
CA ASP A 133 -11.56 1.60 5.88
C ASP A 133 -12.26 0.67 6.89
N GLU A 134 -12.49 -0.58 6.50
CA GLU A 134 -13.12 -1.59 7.37
C GLU A 134 -12.28 -1.90 8.62
N LYS A 135 -10.96 -1.62 8.61
CA LYS A 135 -10.05 -1.85 9.74
C LYS A 135 -10.20 -0.84 10.86
N ILE A 136 -10.81 0.32 10.61
CA ILE A 136 -10.78 1.43 11.55
C ILE A 136 -11.42 1.09 12.89
N SER A 137 -12.54 0.36 12.87
CA SER A 137 -13.25 -0.04 14.10
C SER A 137 -12.38 -0.97 14.96
N ALA A 138 -11.65 -1.88 14.32
CA ALA A 138 -10.74 -2.79 15.01
C ALA A 138 -9.54 -2.03 15.61
N PHE A 139 -8.99 -1.05 14.90
CA PHE A 139 -7.91 -0.20 15.41
C PHE A 139 -8.32 0.69 16.57
N ILE A 140 -9.53 1.26 16.50
CA ILE A 140 -10.11 2.01 17.61
C ILE A 140 -10.20 1.12 18.85
N GLN A 141 -10.75 -0.09 18.73
CA GLN A 141 -10.86 -1.04 19.84
C GLN A 141 -9.48 -1.46 20.36
N LEU A 142 -8.54 -1.78 19.48
CA LEU A 142 -7.21 -2.26 19.86
C LEU A 142 -6.37 -1.17 20.56
N LYS A 143 -6.49 0.09 20.14
CA LYS A 143 -5.69 1.21 20.70
C LYS A 143 -6.32 1.84 21.94
N TYR A 144 -7.66 1.90 22.01
CA TYR A 144 -8.39 2.62 23.05
C TYR A 144 -9.25 1.74 23.95
N ASN A 145 -9.24 0.41 23.77
CA ASN A 145 -10.10 -0.59 24.44
C ASN A 145 -11.59 -0.51 24.06
N SER A 146 -12.13 0.68 23.81
CA SER A 146 -13.54 0.86 23.43
C SER A 146 -13.78 2.07 22.50
N ILE A 147 -14.91 2.05 21.77
CA ILE A 147 -15.33 3.19 20.94
C ILE A 147 -15.63 4.44 21.80
N PRO A 148 -16.33 4.34 22.95
CA PRO A 148 -16.51 5.49 23.84
C PRO A 148 -15.19 6.15 24.29
N ASP A 149 -14.18 5.36 24.64
CA ASP A 149 -12.88 5.88 25.09
C ASP A 149 -12.14 6.60 23.95
N ALA A 150 -12.19 6.02 22.74
CA ALA A 150 -11.66 6.69 21.56
C ALA A 150 -12.39 8.00 21.27
N LYS A 151 -13.72 8.04 21.43
CA LYS A 151 -14.49 9.27 21.22
C LYS A 151 -14.14 10.36 22.22
N TYR A 152 -13.85 10.00 23.47
CA TYR A 152 -13.41 10.95 24.49
C TYR A 152 -12.07 11.62 24.11
N LYS A 153 -11.16 10.88 23.48
CA LYS A 153 -9.82 11.39 23.10
C LYS A 153 -9.76 12.04 21.73
N LEU A 154 -10.43 11.46 20.74
CA LEU A 154 -10.31 11.83 19.32
C LEU A 154 -11.56 12.56 18.77
N GLY A 155 -12.66 12.61 19.51
CA GLY A 155 -13.90 13.21 19.03
C GLY A 155 -14.81 12.21 18.31
N ASP A 156 -15.60 12.67 17.33
CA ASP A 156 -16.61 11.80 16.70
C ASP A 156 -16.00 10.80 15.71
N VAL A 157 -16.67 9.64 15.55
CA VAL A 157 -16.20 8.53 14.71
C VAL A 157 -16.05 8.92 13.24
N LYS A 158 -16.87 9.84 12.74
CA LYS A 158 -16.79 10.28 11.34
C LYS A 158 -15.51 11.08 11.12
N THR A 159 -15.15 11.98 12.02
CA THR A 159 -13.88 12.72 11.95
C THR A 159 -12.69 11.77 12.06
N ILE A 160 -12.71 10.81 12.99
CA ILE A 160 -11.64 9.79 13.09
C ILE A 160 -11.47 9.03 11.77
N ARG A 161 -12.58 8.61 11.14
CA ARG A 161 -12.57 7.92 9.85
C ARG A 161 -12.03 8.78 8.72
N ASN A 162 -12.48 10.02 8.63
CA ASN A 162 -12.00 10.93 7.60
C ASN A 162 -10.50 11.18 7.74
N THR A 163 -10.01 11.43 8.97
CA THR A 163 -8.57 11.59 9.21
C THR A 163 -7.77 10.33 8.85
N PHE A 164 -8.27 9.14 9.20
CA PHE A 164 -7.65 7.86 8.82
C PHE A 164 -7.52 7.70 7.30
N ILE A 165 -8.57 8.06 6.53
CA ILE A 165 -8.59 7.93 5.07
C ILE A 165 -7.73 9.02 4.42
N ASP A 166 -7.97 10.28 4.76
CA ASP A 166 -7.36 11.44 4.10
C ASP A 166 -5.85 11.47 4.26
N TYR A 167 -5.33 10.89 5.35
CA TYR A 167 -3.90 10.86 5.62
C TYR A 167 -3.14 9.83 4.75
N GLN A 168 -3.81 8.82 4.21
CA GLN A 168 -3.14 7.75 3.46
C GLN A 168 -2.47 8.24 2.18
N LYS A 169 -2.98 9.31 1.57
CA LYS A 169 -2.36 9.92 0.37
C LYS A 169 -0.90 10.33 0.61
N TYR A 170 -0.54 10.63 1.85
CA TYR A 170 0.81 11.03 2.23
C TYR A 170 1.81 9.87 2.26
N LEU A 171 1.34 8.62 2.21
CA LEU A 171 2.21 7.45 2.00
C LEU A 171 2.77 7.40 0.58
N TYR A 172 2.12 8.06 -0.37
CA TYR A 172 2.42 7.96 -1.79
C TYR A 172 3.01 9.24 -2.38
N VAL A 173 3.42 10.21 -1.56
CA VAL A 173 4.01 11.49 -2.02
C VAL A 173 5.34 11.32 -2.75
#